data_AF-A0A952TTC5-F1
#
_entry.id   AF-A0A952TTC5-F1
#
_cell.length_a   1.000
_cell.length_b   1.000
_cell.length_c   1.000
_cell.angle_alpha   90.00
_cell.angle_beta   90.00
_cell.angle_gamma   90.00
#
_symmetry.space_group_name_H-M   'P 1'
#
loop_
_entity.id
_entity.type
_entity.pdbx_description
1 polymer ?
#
loop_
_entity_poly.entity_id
_entity_poly.type
_entity_poly.pdbx_seq_one_letter_code
_entity_poly.pdbx_strand_id
1 'polypeptide(L)'
;MKRNYDFSKAAVIKGPIKSKSQVDAALGEQKTLTSIRLDKDIIEVAKQRAEKEGVGYLTWLNKKLRGAVLGEENLEDRVQKLEKAVFKKKAL
;
A
#
# COMPACT_ATOMS: atom_id res chain seq x y z
N MET A 1 -32.08 18.29 4.79
CA MET A 1 -30.93 17.53 5.34
C MET A 1 -30.99 17.57 6.86
N LYS A 2 -30.79 16.44 7.56
CA LYS A 2 -30.73 16.41 9.04
C LYS A 2 -29.56 17.30 9.48
N ARG A 3 -29.85 18.35 10.24
CA ARG A 3 -28.89 19.42 10.58
C ARG A 3 -27.73 18.98 11.49
N ASN A 4 -27.83 17.79 12.10
CA ASN A 4 -26.88 17.30 13.12
C ASN A 4 -26.08 16.07 12.67
N TYR A 5 -25.85 15.89 11.36
CA TYR A 5 -25.07 14.76 10.86
C TYR A 5 -23.58 15.14 10.78
N ASP A 6 -22.74 14.47 11.55
CA ASP A 6 -21.28 14.64 11.53
C ASP A 6 -20.66 13.83 10.39
N PHE A 7 -20.17 14.52 9.36
CA PHE A 7 -19.54 13.91 8.19
C PHE A 7 -18.03 13.70 8.34
N SER A 8 -17.43 14.02 9.50
CA SER A 8 -15.99 13.90 9.73
C SER A 8 -15.45 12.48 9.54
N LYS A 9 -16.31 11.47 9.73
CA LYS A 9 -15.98 10.03 9.61
C LYS A 9 -16.61 9.38 8.38
N ALA A 10 -17.18 10.17 7.46
CA ALA A 10 -17.85 9.63 6.29
C ALA A 10 -16.84 9.08 5.25
N ALA A 11 -17.21 7.99 4.59
CA ALA A 11 -16.47 7.47 3.45
C ALA A 11 -16.62 8.42 2.25
N VAL A 12 -15.50 8.87 1.69
CA VAL A 12 -15.52 9.71 0.47
C VAL A 12 -15.47 8.80 -0.75
N ILE A 13 -16.59 8.65 -1.44
CA ILE A 13 -16.72 7.84 -2.65
C ILE A 13 -16.84 8.76 -3.84
N LYS A 14 -15.99 8.57 -4.85
CA LYS A 14 -16.09 9.30 -6.12
C LYS A 14 -17.16 8.67 -7.00
N GLY A 15 -18.19 9.44 -7.35
CA GLY A 15 -19.28 9.00 -8.22
C GLY A 15 -20.52 8.49 -7.46
N PRO A 16 -21.51 7.91 -8.17
CA PRO A 16 -22.75 7.46 -7.55
C PRO A 16 -22.52 6.25 -6.65
N ILE A 17 -23.15 6.26 -5.47
CA ILE A 17 -23.16 5.12 -4.53
C ILE A 17 -24.13 4.07 -5.10
N LYS A 18 -23.59 2.92 -5.50
CA LYS A 18 -24.36 1.83 -6.12
C LYS A 18 -24.82 0.78 -5.11
N SER A 19 -24.09 0.59 -4.01
CA SER A 19 -24.41 -0.42 -2.99
C SER A 19 -23.79 -0.10 -1.63
N LYS A 20 -24.31 -0.74 -0.57
CA LYS A 20 -23.73 -0.66 0.78
C LYS A 20 -22.31 -1.24 0.83
N SER A 21 -22.07 -2.35 0.14
CA SER A 21 -20.75 -3.00 0.07
C SER A 21 -19.67 -2.08 -0.51
N GLN A 22 -20.02 -1.18 -1.44
CA GLN A 22 -19.10 -0.17 -1.97
C GLN A 22 -18.66 0.82 -0.88
N VAL A 23 -19.58 1.18 0.02
CA VAL A 23 -19.30 2.08 1.14
C VAL A 23 -18.40 1.40 2.17
N ASP A 24 -18.69 0.16 2.51
CA ASP A 24 -17.91 -0.62 3.48
C ASP A 24 -16.48 -0.87 2.98
N ALA A 25 -16.31 -1.15 1.68
CA ALA A 25 -14.99 -1.28 1.06
C ALA A 25 -14.21 0.05 1.09
N ALA A 26 -14.86 1.16 0.74
CA ALA A 26 -14.24 2.48 0.76
C ALA A 26 -13.83 2.92 2.19
N LEU A 27 -14.56 2.50 3.22
CA LEU A 27 -14.18 2.68 4.63
C LEU A 27 -12.93 1.86 5.00
N GLY A 28 -12.84 0.61 4.53
CA GLY A 28 -11.70 -0.27 4.80
C GLY A 28 -10.40 0.16 4.12
N GLU A 29 -10.48 0.87 2.99
CA GLU A 29 -9.31 1.37 2.25
C GLU A 29 -8.74 2.71 2.79
N GLN A 30 -9.40 3.33 3.78
CA GLN A 30 -8.91 4.59 4.34
C GLN A 30 -7.60 4.39 5.09
N LYS A 31 -6.58 5.17 4.69
CA LYS A 31 -5.28 5.19 5.38
C LYS A 31 -5.45 5.77 6.77
N THR A 32 -4.98 5.03 7.77
CA THR A 32 -4.94 5.53 9.15
C THR A 32 -3.75 6.46 9.32
N LEU A 33 -3.99 7.68 9.80
CA LEU A 33 -2.93 8.62 10.17
C LEU A 33 -2.34 8.19 11.52
N THR A 34 -1.11 7.68 11.50
CA THR A 34 -0.39 7.29 12.71
C THR A 34 0.88 8.13 12.83
N SER A 35 1.12 8.69 14.01
CA SER A 35 2.40 9.33 14.32
C SER A 35 3.39 8.25 14.77
N ILE A 36 4.47 8.08 14.02
CA ILE A 36 5.55 7.16 14.35
C ILE A 36 6.85 7.95 14.46
N ARG A 37 7.70 7.58 15.41
CA ARG A 37 9.08 8.09 15.48
C ARG A 37 9.95 7.22 14.60
N LEU A 38 10.71 7.86 13.72
CA LEU A 38 11.67 7.21 12.83
C LEU A 38 13.02 7.90 13.03
N ASP A 39 14.09 7.12 12.93
CA ASP A 39 15.44 7.64 12.96
C ASP A 39 15.71 8.54 11.75
N LYS A 40 16.58 9.53 11.95
CA LYS A 40 16.83 10.60 10.96
C LYS A 40 17.42 10.04 9.67
N ASP A 41 18.34 9.09 9.78
CA ASP A 41 18.98 8.40 8.67
C ASP A 41 17.98 7.65 7.78
N ILE A 42 17.01 6.95 8.40
CA ILE A 42 15.94 6.27 7.68
C ILE A 42 15.10 7.27 6.87
N ILE A 43 14.78 8.42 7.45
CA ILE A 43 14.01 9.47 6.75
C ILE A 43 14.79 10.00 5.54
N GLU A 44 16.09 10.29 5.71
CA GLU A 44 16.95 10.80 4.64
C GLU A 44 17.09 9.80 3.49
N VAL A 45 17.39 8.54 3.80
CA VAL A 45 17.52 7.47 2.80
C VAL A 45 16.21 7.26 2.05
N ALA A 46 15.09 7.20 2.76
CA ALA A 46 13.79 7.00 2.13
C ALA A 46 13.37 8.18 1.24
N LYS A 47 13.71 9.43 1.60
CA LYS A 47 13.48 10.60 0.73
C LYS A 47 14.29 10.51 -0.56
N GLN A 48 15.59 10.23 -0.46
CA GLN A 48 16.47 10.10 -1.63
C GLN A 48 16.03 8.96 -2.57
N ARG A 49 15.61 7.82 -2.00
CA ARG A 49 15.12 6.69 -2.78
C ARG A 49 13.78 6.98 -3.44
N ALA A 50 12.87 7.62 -2.71
CA ALA A 50 11.57 8.01 -3.24
C ALA A 50 11.71 9.00 -4.41
N GLU A 51 12.63 9.97 -4.31
CA GLU A 51 12.95 10.91 -5.39
C GLU A 51 13.52 10.20 -6.62
N LYS A 52 14.49 9.29 -6.43
CA LYS A 52 15.04 8.47 -7.52
C LYS A 52 14.00 7.62 -8.24
N GLU A 53 13.01 7.11 -7.50
CA GLU A 53 11.91 6.30 -8.05
C GLU A 53 10.73 7.16 -8.56
N GLY A 54 10.77 8.49 -8.41
CA GLY A 54 9.71 9.40 -8.83
C GLY A 54 8.40 9.25 -8.04
N VAL A 55 8.46 8.75 -6.80
CA VAL A 55 7.29 8.51 -5.95
C VAL A 55 7.37 9.34 -4.66
N GLY A 56 6.22 9.63 -4.04
CA GLY A 56 6.20 10.34 -2.76
C GLY A 56 6.82 9.51 -1.63
N TYR A 57 7.54 10.16 -0.71
CA TYR A 57 8.19 9.55 0.46
C TYR A 57 7.28 8.58 1.23
N LEU A 58 6.06 9.01 1.58
CA LEU A 58 5.10 8.18 2.32
C LEU A 58 4.64 6.97 1.50
N THR A 59 4.49 7.11 0.18
CA THR A 59 4.12 6.01 -0.71
C THR A 59 5.24 4.98 -0.79
N TRP A 60 6.47 5.45 -0.94
CA TRP A 60 7.66 4.60 -0.98
C TRP A 60 7.83 3.83 0.34
N LEU A 61 7.76 4.52 1.47
CA LEU A 61 7.90 3.93 2.79
C LEU A 61 6.83 2.87 3.05
N ASN A 62 5.55 3.18 2.77
CA ASN A 62 4.46 2.22 2.93
C ASN A 62 4.65 0.98 2.05
N LYS A 63 5.11 1.14 0.80
CA LYS A 63 5.39 0.00 -0.09
C LYS A 63 6.47 -0.91 0.48
N LYS A 64 7.54 -0.33 1.03
CA LYS A 64 8.63 -1.11 1.65
C LYS A 64 8.20 -1.78 2.95
N LEU A 65 7.44 -1.08 3.80
CA LEU A 65 6.87 -1.65 5.03
C LEU A 65 5.92 -2.81 4.72
N ARG A 66 5.07 -2.70 3.69
CA ARG A 66 4.21 -3.80 3.24
C ARG A 66 5.00 -5.03 2.84
N GLY A 67 6.06 -4.86 2.04
CA GLY A 67 6.95 -5.97 1.68
C GLY A 67 7.62 -6.62 2.89
N ALA A 68 8.10 -5.81 3.85
CA ALA A 68 8.80 -6.30 5.04
C ALA A 68 7.87 -6.97 6.08
N VAL A 69 6.66 -6.44 6.28
CA VAL A 69 5.75 -6.87 7.36
C VAL A 69 4.73 -7.89 6.86
N LEU A 70 4.17 -7.69 5.66
CA LEU A 70 3.09 -8.52 5.13
C LEU A 70 3.59 -9.57 4.13
N GLY A 71 4.88 -9.55 3.76
CA GLY A 71 5.42 -10.47 2.76
C GLY A 71 4.78 -10.30 1.37
N GLU A 72 4.19 -9.12 1.08
CA GLU A 72 3.62 -8.82 -0.23
C GLU A 72 4.76 -8.78 -1.28
N GLU A 73 4.92 -9.92 -1.98
CA GLU A 73 5.86 -10.26 -3.06
C GLU A 73 7.21 -9.51 -3.03
N ASN A 74 8.18 -10.13 -2.35
CA ASN A 74 9.57 -9.88 -2.66
C ASN A 74 9.88 -10.39 -4.07
N LEU A 75 10.69 -9.62 -4.80
CA LEU A 75 11.22 -10.02 -6.12
C LEU A 75 11.85 -11.42 -6.07
N GLU A 76 12.44 -11.80 -4.93
CA GLU A 76 13.03 -13.12 -4.69
C GLU A 76 12.01 -14.25 -4.75
N ASP A 77 10.81 -14.11 -4.17
CA ASP A 77 9.76 -15.12 -4.28
C ASP A 77 9.24 -15.26 -5.71
N ARG A 78 9.17 -14.15 -6.45
CA ARG A 78 8.82 -14.15 -7.87
C ARG A 78 9.90 -14.82 -8.72
N VAL A 79 11.17 -14.54 -8.45
CA VAL A 79 12.31 -15.15 -9.13
C VAL A 79 12.34 -16.64 -8.85
N GLN A 80 12.21 -17.09 -7.59
CA GLN A 80 12.16 -18.51 -7.25
C GLN A 80 11.01 -19.25 -7.94
N LYS A 81 9.82 -18.62 -8.05
CA LYS A 81 8.70 -19.20 -8.82
C LYS A 81 9.02 -19.32 -10.31
N LEU A 82 9.63 -18.30 -10.90
CA LEU A 82 10.05 -18.29 -12.30
C LEU A 82 11.13 -19.33 -12.57
N GLU A 83 12.15 -19.43 -11.71
CA GLU A 83 13.20 -20.43 -11.80
C GLU A 83 12.61 -21.85 -11.74
N LYS A 84 11.74 -22.14 -10.79
CA LYS A 84 11.05 -23.44 -10.72
C LYS A 84 10.25 -23.76 -11.98
N ALA A 85 9.62 -22.76 -12.60
CA ALA A 85 8.82 -22.94 -13.81
C ALA A 85 9.69 -23.16 -15.07
N VAL A 86 10.82 -22.45 -15.18
CA VAL A 86 11.72 -22.52 -16.34
C VAL A 86 12.64 -23.74 -16.26
N PHE A 87 13.22 -24.04 -15.09
CA PHE A 87 14.17 -25.15 -14.92
C PHE A 87 13.51 -26.53 -14.85
N LYS A 88 12.21 -26.62 -14.51
CA LYS A 88 11.46 -27.90 -14.68
C LYS A 88 11.30 -28.32 -16.14
N LYS A 89 11.38 -27.36 -17.08
CA LYS A 89 11.10 -27.62 -18.51
C LYS A 89 12.32 -28.09 -19.29
N LYS A 90 13.50 -28.19 -18.66
CA LYS A 90 14.77 -28.57 -19.30
C LYS A 90 15.26 -29.98 -18.95
N ALA A 91 14.42 -30.77 -18.29
CA ALA A 91 14.64 -32.20 -18.05
C ALA A 91 13.58 -33.01 -18.80
N LEU A 92 13.64 -32.98 -20.13
CA LEU A 92 13.07 -33.95 -21.07
C LEU A 92 13.83 -33.84 -22.38
#